data_AF-A0A292SJP9-F1
#
_entry.id   AF-A0A292SJP9-F1
#
_cell.length_a   1.000
_cell.length_b   1.000
_cell.length_c   1.000
_cell.angle_alpha   90.00
_cell.angle_beta   90.00
_cell.angle_gamma   90.00
#
_symmetry.space_group_name_H-M   'P 1'
#
loop_
_entity.id
_entity.type
_entity.pdbx_description
1 polymer ?
#
loop_
_entity_poly.entity_id
_entity_poly.type
_entity_poly.pdbx_seq_one_letter_code
_entity_poly.pdbx_strand_id
1 'polypeptide(L)'
;MFWGFFYLVLSPPFTAADECSHFWKIHLLASGHFGTKKLTSDVMLGIPRGKILSQSGEYIPLGMVKAGYRNIKTRGRLTEKTSFEVTKEILSYPLQKDIQVFNTFPVPFYSGLSYLTSIPVMKVMQISKVNPGWMMYFLRLVSLFTYTALIYAAIKITPVKKWL
;
A
#
# COMPACT_ATOMS: atom_id res chain seq x y z
N MET A 1 5.30 15.59 15.07
CA MET A 1 6.04 14.34 14.79
C MET A 1 5.83 13.26 15.85
N PHE A 2 6.00 13.55 17.15
CA PHE A 2 5.87 12.56 18.24
C PHE A 2 4.62 11.66 18.13
N TRP A 3 3.42 12.26 18.09
CA TRP A 3 2.17 11.51 17.97
C TRP A 3 2.04 10.68 16.69
N GLY A 4 2.57 11.19 15.57
CA GLY A 4 2.57 10.46 14.30
C GLY A 4 3.45 9.21 14.35
N PHE A 5 4.60 9.29 15.01
CA PHE A 5 5.47 8.13 15.20
C PHE A 5 4.80 7.08 16.11
N PHE A 6 4.17 7.52 17.21
CA PHE A 6 3.45 6.62 18.11
C PHE A 6 2.29 5.90 17.40
N TYR A 7 1.49 6.65 16.62
CA TYR A 7 0.42 6.07 15.81
C TYR A 7 0.95 5.10 14.75
N LEU A 8 2.09 5.42 14.13
CA LEU A 8 2.72 4.54 13.15
C LEU A 8 3.11 3.20 13.75
N VAL A 9 3.77 3.19 14.91
CA VAL A 9 4.26 1.95 15.54
C VAL A 9 3.09 1.12 16.08
N LEU A 10 2.09 1.76 16.69
CA LEU A 10 0.96 1.07 17.29
C LEU A 10 -0.06 0.58 16.27
N SER A 11 -0.21 1.27 15.13
CA SER A 11 -1.18 0.88 14.11
C SER A 11 -0.69 -0.36 13.36
N PRO A 12 -1.41 -1.50 13.43
CA PRO A 12 -1.01 -2.68 12.70
C PRO A 12 -1.08 -2.46 11.17
N PRO A 13 -0.30 -3.21 10.37
CA PRO A 13 -0.27 -3.05 8.92
C PRO A 13 -1.60 -3.50 8.29
N PHE A 14 -2.01 -2.82 7.23
CA PHE A 14 -3.18 -3.16 6.39
C PHE A 14 -4.53 -3.14 7.13
N THR A 15 -4.68 -2.27 8.12
CA THR A 15 -5.91 -2.11 8.91
C THR A 15 -6.90 -1.14 8.28
N ALA A 16 -6.40 -0.10 7.60
CA ALA A 16 -7.28 0.84 6.90
C ALA A 16 -7.84 0.23 5.60
N ALA A 17 -9.02 0.70 5.19
CA ALA A 17 -9.76 0.10 4.07
C ALA A 17 -9.01 0.16 2.73
N ASP A 18 -8.32 1.26 2.50
CA ASP A 18 -7.60 1.63 1.28
C ASP A 18 -6.09 1.36 1.36
N GLU A 19 -5.54 1.00 2.51
CA GLU A 19 -4.09 0.80 2.67
C GLU A 19 -3.50 -0.21 1.68
N CYS A 20 -4.25 -1.27 1.37
CA CYS A 20 -3.81 -2.26 0.40
C CYS A 20 -3.79 -1.72 -1.03
N SER A 21 -4.79 -0.95 -1.44
CA SER A 21 -4.82 -0.38 -2.79
C SER A 21 -3.71 0.65 -2.97
N HIS A 22 -3.40 1.44 -1.93
CA HIS A 22 -2.22 2.32 -1.92
C HIS A 22 -0.91 1.53 -2.00
N PHE A 23 -0.75 0.47 -1.20
CA PHE A 23 0.43 -0.37 -1.22
C PHE A 23 0.69 -1.01 -2.60
N TRP A 24 -0.35 -1.58 -3.21
CA TRP A 24 -0.26 -2.19 -4.53
C TRP A 24 -0.01 -1.16 -5.63
N LYS A 25 -0.58 0.06 -5.51
CA LYS A 25 -0.26 1.16 -6.43
C LYS A 25 1.19 1.62 -6.33
N ILE A 26 1.75 1.71 -5.12
CA ILE A 26 3.18 2.03 -4.96
C ILE A 26 4.04 0.94 -5.61
N HIS A 27 3.67 -0.34 -5.45
CA HIS A 27 4.38 -1.44 -6.11
C HIS A 27 4.28 -1.36 -7.64
N LEU A 28 3.10 -1.08 -8.19
CA LEU A 28 2.86 -0.89 -9.63
C LEU A 28 3.83 0.17 -10.18
N LEU A 29 3.87 1.35 -9.55
CA LEU A 29 4.73 2.46 -9.94
C LEU A 29 6.23 2.13 -9.75
N ALA A 30 6.59 1.44 -8.67
CA ALA A 30 7.97 1.00 -8.41
C ALA A 30 8.46 -0.03 -9.43
N SER A 31 7.55 -0.81 -10.01
CA SER A 31 7.83 -1.75 -11.10
C SER A 31 7.97 -1.06 -12.46
N GLY A 32 7.73 0.25 -12.54
CA GLY A 32 7.81 1.02 -13.78
C GLY A 32 6.52 1.03 -14.60
N HIS A 33 5.41 0.49 -14.07
CA HIS A 33 4.12 0.52 -14.73
C HIS A 33 3.33 1.75 -14.26
N PHE A 34 2.81 2.53 -15.22
CA PHE A 34 2.02 3.75 -14.93
C PHE A 34 0.51 3.50 -14.89
N GLY A 35 0.06 2.33 -15.35
CA GLY A 35 -1.34 1.93 -15.36
C GLY A 35 -1.48 0.42 -15.12
N THR A 36 -2.65 0.01 -14.66
CA THR A 36 -2.97 -1.40 -14.47
C THR A 36 -3.11 -2.13 -15.79
N LYS A 37 -2.73 -3.41 -15.78
CA LYS A 37 -2.98 -4.33 -16.89
C LYS A 37 -4.45 -4.74 -16.89
N LYS A 38 -4.98 -5.03 -18.08
CA LYS A 38 -6.30 -5.62 -18.25
C LYS A 38 -6.15 -7.13 -18.47
N LEU A 39 -6.87 -7.92 -17.69
CA LEU A 39 -7.02 -9.35 -17.90
C LEU A 39 -8.47 -9.60 -18.33
N THR A 40 -8.61 -10.13 -19.54
CA THR A 40 -9.89 -10.53 -20.12
C THR A 40 -9.97 -12.05 -20.05
N SER A 41 -10.90 -12.58 -19.26
CA SER A 41 -11.10 -14.01 -19.13
C SER A 41 -12.57 -14.34 -18.87
N ASP A 42 -13.00 -15.49 -19.35
CA ASP A 42 -14.25 -16.14 -19.01
C ASP A 42 -14.18 -16.87 -17.65
N VAL A 43 -12.97 -17.02 -17.09
CA VAL A 43 -12.68 -17.60 -15.77
C VAL A 43 -12.26 -16.51 -14.80
N MET A 44 -12.95 -16.45 -13.66
CA MET A 44 -12.68 -15.46 -12.61
C MET A 44 -12.45 -16.18 -11.29
N LEU A 45 -11.28 -15.99 -10.67
CA LEU A 45 -10.89 -16.69 -9.43
C LEU A 45 -11.02 -18.24 -9.54
N GLY A 46 -10.75 -18.78 -10.74
CA GLY A 46 -10.91 -20.21 -11.02
C GLY A 46 -12.34 -20.67 -11.29
N ILE A 47 -13.32 -19.76 -11.34
CA ILE A 47 -14.74 -20.07 -11.58
C ILE A 47 -15.12 -19.57 -12.99
N PRO A 48 -15.57 -20.45 -13.91
CA PRO A 48 -16.14 -20.05 -15.19
C PRO A 48 -17.40 -19.20 -14.96
N ARG A 49 -17.44 -17.98 -15.49
CA ARG A 49 -18.56 -17.03 -15.33
C ARG A 49 -19.57 -17.10 -16.47
N GLY A 50 -19.31 -17.88 -17.51
CA GLY A 50 -20.15 -17.97 -18.71
C GLY A 50 -20.23 -16.66 -19.52
N LYS A 51 -19.47 -15.63 -19.14
CA LYS A 51 -19.35 -14.33 -19.80
C LYS A 51 -17.91 -13.85 -19.72
N ILE A 52 -17.42 -13.26 -20.80
CA ILE A 52 -16.09 -12.65 -20.85
C ILE A 52 -16.10 -11.40 -19.96
N LEU A 53 -15.27 -11.40 -18.92
CA LEU A 53 -15.11 -10.27 -18.01
C LEU A 53 -13.69 -9.69 -18.15
N SER A 54 -13.61 -8.37 -18.26
CA SER A 54 -12.36 -7.62 -18.28
C SER A 54 -12.12 -6.99 -16.93
N GLN A 55 -11.03 -7.36 -16.25
CA GLN A 55 -10.63 -6.79 -14.97
C GLN A 55 -9.30 -6.05 -15.08
N SER A 56 -9.17 -4.96 -14.33
CA SER A 56 -7.93 -4.20 -14.21
C SER A 56 -7.18 -4.63 -12.95
N GLY A 57 -5.88 -4.88 -13.07
CA GLY A 57 -5.03 -5.31 -11.97
C GLY A 57 -3.54 -5.27 -12.32
N GLU A 58 -2.73 -5.92 -11.49
CA GLU A 58 -1.29 -6.08 -11.73
C GLU A 58 -0.80 -7.42 -11.19
N TYR A 59 0.32 -7.91 -11.73
CA TYR A 59 1.04 -9.04 -11.17
C TYR A 59 1.85 -8.61 -9.96
N ILE A 60 1.48 -9.12 -8.79
CA ILE A 60 2.04 -8.74 -7.50
C ILE A 60 2.65 -9.99 -6.84
N PRO A 61 3.80 -9.88 -6.15
CA PRO A 61 4.37 -10.98 -5.36
C PRO A 61 3.35 -11.58 -4.38
N LEU A 62 3.28 -12.91 -4.31
CA LEU A 62 2.28 -13.63 -3.50
C LEU A 62 2.29 -13.19 -2.03
N GLY A 63 3.48 -12.94 -1.47
CA GLY A 63 3.62 -12.46 -0.09
C GLY A 63 2.90 -11.15 0.17
N MET A 64 3.00 -10.20 -0.76
CA MET A 64 2.34 -8.90 -0.66
C MET A 64 0.82 -9.02 -0.70
N VAL A 65 0.31 -9.92 -1.54
CA VAL A 65 -1.12 -10.18 -1.66
C VAL A 65 -1.66 -10.81 -0.37
N LYS A 66 -0.98 -11.85 0.15
CA LYS A 66 -1.33 -12.52 1.42
C LYS A 66 -1.33 -11.54 2.59
N ALA A 67 -0.26 -10.76 2.73
CA ALA A 67 -0.13 -9.76 3.78
C ALA A 67 -1.25 -8.71 3.73
N GLY A 68 -1.54 -8.19 2.53
CA GLY A 68 -2.60 -7.23 2.32
C GLY A 68 -3.95 -7.79 2.76
N TYR A 69 -4.35 -8.95 2.25
CA TYR A 69 -5.68 -9.53 2.53
C TYR A 69 -5.86 -10.10 3.93
N ARG A 70 -4.79 -10.28 4.72
CA ARG A 70 -4.91 -10.89 6.04
C ARG A 70 -5.85 -10.13 6.98
N ASN A 71 -5.81 -8.80 6.93
CA ASN A 71 -6.68 -7.92 7.72
C ASN A 71 -7.97 -7.49 6.98
N ILE A 72 -8.39 -8.16 5.90
CA ILE A 72 -9.57 -7.73 5.11
C ILE A 72 -10.85 -7.62 5.96
N LYS A 73 -11.00 -8.48 6.98
CA LYS A 73 -12.19 -8.52 7.83
C LYS A 73 -12.32 -7.30 8.76
N THR A 74 -11.21 -6.67 9.12
CA THR A 74 -11.21 -5.51 10.04
C THR A 74 -11.36 -4.18 9.32
N ARG A 75 -11.22 -4.17 7.98
CA ARG A 75 -11.20 -2.93 7.19
C ARG A 75 -12.54 -2.21 7.21
N GLY A 76 -12.55 -0.98 7.74
CA GLY A 76 -13.73 -0.12 7.79
C GLY A 76 -14.85 -0.61 8.70
N ARG A 77 -14.59 -1.62 9.54
CA ARG A 77 -15.56 -2.14 10.52
C ARG A 77 -15.18 -1.67 11.91
N LEU A 78 -16.09 -0.94 12.57
CA LEU A 78 -15.86 -0.36 13.90
C LEU A 78 -15.81 -1.41 15.02
N THR A 79 -16.45 -2.56 14.81
CA THR A 79 -16.60 -3.63 15.81
C THR A 79 -15.51 -4.69 15.73
N GLU A 80 -14.86 -4.83 14.58
CA GLU A 80 -13.85 -5.84 14.32
C GLU A 80 -12.47 -5.29 14.66
N LYS A 81 -11.75 -5.97 15.56
CA LYS A 81 -10.39 -5.57 15.96
C LYS A 81 -9.38 -6.57 15.43
N THR A 82 -8.20 -6.08 15.06
CA THR A 82 -7.06 -6.94 14.75
C THR A 82 -6.36 -7.35 16.05
N SER A 83 -5.64 -8.47 16.03
CA SER A 83 -4.88 -8.97 17.19
C SER A 83 -3.38 -8.87 16.96
N PHE A 84 -2.61 -8.99 18.03
CA PHE A 84 -1.15 -8.98 17.94
C PHE A 84 -0.62 -10.20 17.16
N GLU A 85 -1.27 -11.35 17.28
CA GLU A 85 -0.93 -12.58 16.57
C GLU A 85 -1.09 -12.40 15.06
N VAL A 86 -2.18 -11.76 14.62
CA VAL A 86 -2.40 -11.44 13.21
C VAL A 86 -1.33 -10.48 12.70
N THR A 87 -0.93 -9.51 13.52
CA THR A 87 0.14 -8.56 13.18
C THR A 87 1.48 -9.26 13.03
N LYS A 88 1.82 -10.15 13.96
CA LYS A 88 3.02 -10.99 13.92
C LYS A 88 3.03 -11.89 12.68
N GLU A 89 1.88 -12.44 12.31
CA GLU A 89 1.74 -13.25 11.10
C GLU A 89 2.01 -12.41 9.83
N ILE A 90 1.44 -11.21 9.72
CA ILE A 90 1.69 -10.31 8.58
C ILE A 90 3.18 -9.96 8.48
N LEU A 91 3.83 -9.73 9.62
CA LEU A 91 5.27 -9.46 9.72
C LEU A 91 6.14 -10.70 9.47
N SER A 92 5.55 -11.88 9.25
CA SER A 92 6.27 -13.12 8.95
C SER A 92 6.19 -13.52 7.47
N TYR A 93 5.23 -12.97 6.71
CA TYR A 93 5.05 -13.37 5.31
C TYR A 93 6.28 -13.03 4.46
N PRO A 94 6.94 -14.01 3.82
CA PRO A 94 8.04 -13.72 2.92
C PRO A 94 7.53 -12.97 1.68
N LEU A 95 8.37 -12.14 1.05
CA LEU A 95 7.98 -11.39 -0.15
C LEU A 95 7.52 -12.30 -1.31
N GLN A 96 8.19 -13.44 -1.50
CA GLN A 96 7.93 -14.42 -2.58
C GLN A 96 7.88 -13.77 -3.97
N LYS A 97 8.98 -13.09 -4.36
CA LYS A 97 9.06 -12.35 -5.63
C LYS A 97 8.95 -13.25 -6.87
N ASP A 98 9.35 -14.51 -6.73
CA ASP A 98 9.37 -15.50 -7.82
C ASP A 98 7.96 -16.02 -8.16
N ILE A 99 6.98 -15.81 -7.26
CA ILE A 99 5.59 -16.20 -7.46
C ILE A 99 4.75 -14.94 -7.58
N GLN A 100 4.38 -14.60 -8.81
CA GLN A 100 3.51 -13.47 -9.09
C GLN A 100 2.06 -13.92 -9.25
N VAL A 101 1.14 -13.20 -8.62
CA VAL A 101 -0.30 -13.43 -8.73
C VAL A 101 -0.94 -12.20 -9.34
N PHE A 102 -1.83 -12.40 -10.30
CA PHE A 102 -2.64 -11.31 -10.82
C PHE A 102 -3.65 -10.86 -9.75
N ASN A 103 -3.42 -9.67 -9.19
CA ASN A 103 -4.25 -9.09 -8.16
C ASN A 103 -5.08 -7.94 -8.75
N THR A 104 -6.39 -8.02 -8.58
CA THR A 104 -7.31 -6.95 -8.98
C THR A 104 -7.53 -6.02 -7.81
N PHE A 105 -7.38 -4.71 -8.06
CA PHE A 105 -7.59 -3.71 -7.03
C PHE A 105 -8.08 -2.40 -7.65
N PRO A 106 -8.99 -1.68 -6.95
CA PRO A 106 -9.36 -0.34 -7.38
C PRO A 106 -8.11 0.53 -7.29
N VAL A 107 -7.68 1.10 -8.41
CA VAL A 107 -6.56 2.05 -8.41
C VAL A 107 -7.06 3.31 -7.71
N PRO A 108 -6.47 3.72 -6.58
CA PRO A 108 -6.87 4.95 -5.91
C PRO A 108 -6.78 6.13 -6.90
N PHE A 109 -7.80 6.99 -6.98
CA PHE A 109 -7.89 8.18 -7.86
C PHE A 109 -6.87 9.30 -7.53
N TYR A 110 -5.73 8.94 -6.94
CA TYR A 110 -4.65 9.85 -6.59
C TYR A 110 -3.65 9.96 -7.72
N SER A 111 -3.02 11.11 -7.88
CA SER A 111 -1.91 11.28 -8.82
C SER A 111 -0.73 10.36 -8.44
N GLY A 112 0.03 9.91 -9.44
CA GLY A 112 1.31 9.23 -9.21
C GLY A 112 2.29 10.08 -8.40
N LEU A 113 2.16 11.42 -8.49
CA LEU A 113 2.96 12.38 -7.73
C LEU A 113 2.88 12.16 -6.21
N SER A 114 1.71 11.75 -5.70
CA SER A 114 1.49 11.50 -4.28
C SER A 114 2.36 10.35 -3.73
N TYR A 115 2.95 9.53 -4.60
CA TYR A 115 3.76 8.37 -4.21
C TYR A 115 5.24 8.52 -4.53
N LEU A 116 5.68 9.67 -5.07
CA LEU A 116 7.07 9.84 -5.56
C LEU A 116 8.13 9.53 -4.50
N THR A 117 7.89 9.89 -3.24
CA THR A 117 8.83 9.60 -2.15
C THR A 117 8.80 8.13 -1.73
N SER A 118 7.66 7.46 -1.88
CA SER A 118 7.44 6.06 -1.52
C SER A 118 7.95 5.05 -2.56
N ILE A 119 7.97 5.44 -3.85
CA ILE A 119 8.44 4.60 -4.97
C ILE A 119 9.89 4.10 -4.78
N PRO A 120 10.91 4.96 -4.55
CA PRO A 120 12.29 4.50 -4.40
C PRO A 120 12.45 3.60 -3.17
N VAL A 121 11.75 3.90 -2.08
CA VAL A 121 11.79 3.12 -0.84
C VAL A 121 11.20 1.72 -1.06
N MET A 122 10.04 1.64 -1.72
CA MET A 122 9.45 0.36 -2.15
C MET A 122 10.45 -0.45 -2.97
N LYS A 123 11.09 0.17 -3.97
CA LYS A 123 12.03 -0.51 -4.87
C LYS A 123 13.24 -1.06 -4.12
N VAL A 124 13.85 -0.29 -3.22
CA VAL A 124 14.96 -0.74 -2.37
C VAL A 124 14.52 -1.93 -1.50
N MET A 125 13.37 -1.85 -0.85
CA MET A 125 12.89 -2.93 0.01
C MET A 125 12.59 -4.22 -0.77
N GLN A 126 12.10 -4.11 -2.01
CA GLN A 126 11.88 -5.27 -2.89
C GLN A 126 13.19 -5.93 -3.32
N ILE A 127 14.22 -5.14 -3.59
CA ILE A 127 15.57 -5.65 -3.91
C ILE A 127 16.14 -6.37 -2.69
N SER A 128 16.00 -5.78 -1.51
CA SER A 128 16.45 -6.36 -0.23
C SER A 128 15.55 -7.47 0.31
N LYS A 129 14.53 -7.92 -0.44
CA LYS A 129 13.60 -8.99 -0.08
C LYS A 129 12.92 -8.79 1.29
N VAL A 130 12.66 -7.54 1.67
CA VAL A 130 11.98 -7.19 2.93
C VAL A 130 10.55 -7.74 2.91
N ASN A 131 10.06 -8.21 4.05
CA ASN A 131 8.69 -8.71 4.14
C ASN A 131 7.64 -7.58 3.97
N PRO A 132 6.45 -7.86 3.44
CA PRO A 132 5.46 -6.84 3.14
C PRO A 132 4.94 -6.08 4.37
N GLY A 133 4.93 -6.72 5.54
CA GLY A 133 4.54 -6.07 6.79
C GLY A 133 5.47 -4.93 7.18
N TRP A 134 6.79 -5.16 7.18
CA TRP A 134 7.78 -4.12 7.41
C TRP A 134 7.78 -3.08 6.31
N MET A 135 7.56 -3.49 5.05
CA MET A 135 7.42 -2.55 3.95
C MET A 135 6.33 -1.52 4.21
N MET A 136 5.17 -1.93 4.75
CA MET A 136 4.13 -0.98 5.14
C MET A 136 4.58 0.03 6.18
N TYR A 137 5.29 -0.40 7.22
CA TYR A 137 5.80 0.51 8.25
C TYR A 137 6.79 1.53 7.68
N PHE A 138 7.72 1.10 6.82
CA PHE A 138 8.65 2.02 6.16
C PHE A 138 7.94 3.01 5.23
N LEU A 139 6.93 2.57 4.47
CA LEU A 139 6.16 3.45 3.59
C LEU A 139 5.32 4.46 4.37
N ARG A 140 4.73 4.05 5.51
CA ARG A 140 4.06 4.98 6.44
C ARG A 140 5.05 5.99 7.01
N LEU A 141 6.27 5.56 7.34
CA LEU A 141 7.31 6.42 7.91
C LEU A 141 7.74 7.50 6.90
N VAL A 142 8.00 7.10 5.66
CA VAL A 142 8.34 8.01 4.57
C VAL A 142 7.19 8.97 4.28
N SER A 143 5.96 8.49 4.29
CA SER A 143 4.77 9.34 4.16
C SER A 143 4.68 10.38 5.28
N LEU A 144 4.93 9.99 6.54
CA LEU A 144 4.92 10.89 7.69
C LEU A 144 6.00 11.99 7.57
N PHE A 145 7.22 11.63 7.18
CA PHE A 145 8.30 12.59 6.95
C PHE A 145 7.98 13.53 5.79
N THR A 146 7.49 12.99 4.67
CA THR A 146 7.11 13.76 3.48
C THR A 146 6.04 14.78 3.85
N TYR A 147 4.98 14.35 4.52
CA TYR A 147 3.90 15.22 4.96
C TYR A 147 4.41 16.32 5.91
N THR A 148 5.22 15.97 6.91
CA THR A 148 5.78 16.94 7.86
C THR A 148 6.66 17.98 7.16
N ALA A 149 7.51 17.55 6.22
CA ALA A 149 8.36 18.44 5.45
C ALA A 149 7.56 19.41 4.58
N LEU A 150 6.51 18.92 3.92
CA LEU A 150 5.61 19.75 3.10
C LEU A 150 4.87 20.79 3.94
N ILE A 151 4.34 20.39 5.12
CA ILE A 151 3.67 21.33 6.03
C ILE A 151 4.65 22.39 6.55
N TYR A 152 5.86 21.98 6.94
CA TYR A 152 6.90 22.92 7.38
C TYR A 152 7.28 23.91 6.26
N ALA A 153 7.47 23.41 5.04
CA ALA A 153 7.75 24.25 3.88
C ALA A 153 6.60 25.22 3.60
N ALA A 154 5.35 24.75 3.66
CA ALA A 154 4.17 25.59 3.49
C ALA A 154 4.16 26.73 4.52
N ILE A 155 4.33 26.43 5.81
CA ILE A 155 4.37 27.45 6.88
C ILE A 155 5.49 28.48 6.65
N LYS A 156 6.68 28.04 6.20
CA LYS A 156 7.82 28.92 5.93
C LYS A 156 7.61 29.82 4.71
N ILE A 157 6.93 29.31 3.68
CA ILE A 157 6.69 30.03 2.42
C ILE A 157 5.49 30.99 2.57
N THR A 158 4.43 30.57 3.28
CA THR A 158 3.23 31.39 3.45
C THR A 158 3.58 32.72 4.13
N PRO A 159 3.26 33.88 3.51
CA PRO A 159 3.58 35.18 4.06
C PRO A 159 2.58 35.56 5.16
N VAL A 160 2.73 34.96 6.35
CA VAL A 160 1.93 35.36 7.51
C VAL A 160 2.39 36.74 7.98
N LYS A 161 1.53 37.76 7.85
CA LYS A 161 1.78 39.16 8.25
C LYS A 161 2.98 39.87 7.60
N LYS A 162 3.49 39.43 6.44
CA LYS A 162 4.57 40.16 5.74
C LYS A 162 4.12 41.49 5.09
N TRP A 163 2.82 41.77 5.10
CA TRP A 163 2.19 42.95 4.48
C TRP A 163 1.33 43.77 5.46
N LEU A 164 1.47 43.52 6.78
CA LEU A 164 0.91 44.35 7.85
C LEU A 164 2.04 45.17 8.48
#